data_AF-A0AAW9IRC9-F1
#
_entry.id   AF-A0AAW9IRC9-F1
#
_cell.length_a   1.000
_cell.length_b   1.000
_cell.length_c   1.000
_cell.angle_alpha   90.00
_cell.angle_beta   90.00
_cell.angle_gamma   90.00
#
_symmetry.space_group_name_H-M   'P 1'
#
loop_
_entity.id
_entity.type
_entity.pdbx_description
1 polymer ?
#
loop_
_entity_poly.entity_id
_entity_poly.type
_entity_poly.pdbx_seq_one_letter_code
_entity_poly.pdbx_strand_id
1 'polypeptide(L)'
;IDISQNLVDMFMEYVAEYHADDVETNHIFIRISGNNKNKAMTYTDVDNLFRMLNRKTNIYVTPHMFRHSSLTVLRIAGWQPELLRIRAGHKNIYTTMNTYIHPSDEEISREFDKTQPNLELDIYSEGE
;
A
#
# COMPACT_ATOMS: atom_id res chain seq x y z
N ILE A 1 -9.48 7.43 -1.35
CA ILE A 1 -8.69 6.25 -0.92
C ILE A 1 -9.61 5.42 -0.06
N ASP A 2 -9.89 4.19 -0.47
CA ASP A 2 -10.74 3.30 0.30
C ASP A 2 -9.95 2.67 1.45
N ILE A 3 -10.59 2.59 2.61
CA ILE A 3 -10.05 2.06 3.87
C ILE A 3 -11.07 1.14 4.52
N SER A 4 -10.61 0.14 5.27
CA SER A 4 -11.48 -0.79 5.98
C SER A 4 -12.14 -0.11 7.18
N GLN A 5 -13.30 -0.63 7.62
CA GLN A 5 -13.98 -0.14 8.81
C GLN A 5 -13.07 -0.23 10.05
N ASN A 6 -12.34 -1.34 10.23
CA ASN A 6 -11.40 -1.49 11.33
C ASN A 6 -10.33 -0.37 11.36
N LEU A 7 -9.81 0.04 10.19
CA LEU A 7 -8.86 1.14 10.14
C LEU A 7 -9.52 2.47 10.51
N VAL A 8 -10.77 2.71 10.08
CA VAL A 8 -11.56 3.88 10.51
C VAL A 8 -11.71 3.88 12.02
N ASP A 9 -12.08 2.74 12.61
CA ASP A 9 -12.28 2.61 14.06
C ASP A 9 -10.98 2.94 14.82
N MET A 10 -9.84 2.38 14.38
CA MET A 10 -8.52 2.71 14.95
C MET A 10 -8.17 4.20 14.83
N PHE A 11 -8.52 4.85 13.71
CA PHE A 11 -8.32 6.28 13.55
C PHE A 11 -9.19 7.09 14.53
N MET A 12 -10.45 6.69 14.70
CA MET A 12 -11.37 7.37 15.61
C MET A 12 -10.97 7.19 17.06
N GLU A 13 -10.52 5.99 17.46
CA GLU A 13 -9.94 5.72 18.78
C GLU A 13 -8.72 6.61 19.04
N TYR A 14 -7.79 6.68 18.09
CA TYR A 14 -6.62 7.57 18.20
C TYR A 14 -7.02 9.04 18.35
N VAL A 15 -7.98 9.52 17.55
CA VAL A 15 -8.46 10.90 17.67
C VAL A 15 -9.11 11.13 19.04
N ALA A 16 -9.99 10.24 19.48
CA ALA A 16 -10.66 10.36 20.77
C ALA A 16 -9.68 10.34 21.95
N GLU A 17 -8.60 9.56 21.87
CA GLU A 17 -7.60 9.44 22.93
C GLU A 17 -6.64 10.65 22.98
N TYR A 18 -6.23 11.18 21.82
CA TYR A 18 -5.13 12.14 21.73
C TYR A 18 -5.54 13.57 21.34
N HIS A 19 -6.73 13.79 20.76
CA HIS A 19 -7.25 15.13 20.41
C HIS A 19 -8.19 15.67 21.48
N ALA A 20 -7.62 16.07 22.62
CA ALA A 20 -8.34 16.78 23.67
C ALA A 20 -8.47 18.28 23.36
N ASP A 21 -9.18 19.02 24.22
CA ASP A 21 -9.50 20.45 24.03
C ASP A 21 -8.26 21.35 23.87
N ASP A 22 -7.08 20.93 24.33
CA ASP A 22 -5.82 21.65 24.24
C ASP A 22 -5.02 21.37 22.94
N VAL A 23 -5.61 20.64 22.00
CA VAL A 23 -5.01 20.31 20.70
C VAL A 23 -5.47 21.28 19.61
N GLU A 24 -4.67 22.30 19.34
CA GLU A 24 -4.95 23.33 18.33
C GLU A 24 -4.34 22.97 16.96
N THR A 25 -4.76 21.87 16.34
CA THR A 25 -4.32 21.53 14.98
C THR A 25 -5.36 20.75 14.17
N ASN A 26 -5.38 20.99 12.86
CA ASN A 26 -6.23 20.25 11.92
C ASN A 26 -5.55 18.97 11.38
N HIS A 27 -4.39 18.59 11.94
CA HIS A 27 -3.67 17.37 11.53
C HIS A 27 -4.07 16.21 12.42
N ILE A 28 -4.37 15.05 11.83
CA ILE A 28 -4.72 13.84 12.60
C ILE A 28 -3.53 13.40 13.47
N PHE A 29 -2.35 13.19 12.88
CA PHE A 29 -1.19 12.70 13.64
C PHE A 29 -0.44 13.82 14.35
N ILE A 30 -0.35 13.72 15.68
CA ILE A 30 0.28 14.70 16.55
C ILE A 30 1.37 14.06 17.41
N ARG A 31 2.30 14.88 17.90
CA ARG A 31 3.30 14.46 18.87
C ARG A 31 2.61 14.23 20.23
N ILE A 32 2.64 12.99 20.71
CA ILE A 32 1.96 12.60 21.97
C ILE A 32 2.73 13.01 23.24
N SER A 33 4.02 13.32 23.13
CA SER A 33 4.89 13.60 24.28
C SER A 33 6.01 14.59 23.97
N GLY A 34 6.64 15.13 25.02
CA GLY A 34 7.79 16.04 24.93
C GLY A 34 7.41 17.50 24.73
N ASN A 35 8.41 18.37 24.57
CA ASN A 35 8.21 19.84 24.55
C ASN A 35 7.35 20.36 23.39
N ASN A 36 7.15 19.53 22.35
CA ASN A 36 6.31 19.86 21.21
C ASN A 36 5.04 19.00 21.16
N LYS A 37 4.58 18.52 22.32
CA LYS A 37 3.31 17.78 22.45
C LYS A 37 2.16 18.57 21.78
N ASN A 38 1.18 17.85 21.24
CA ASN A 38 -0.01 18.33 20.53
C ASN A 38 0.25 19.01 19.17
N LYS A 39 1.50 19.25 18.79
CA LYS A 39 1.83 19.76 17.44
C LYS A 39 1.79 18.63 16.42
N ALA A 40 1.45 18.98 15.17
CA ALA A 40 1.47 18.07 14.04
C ALA A 40 2.82 17.34 13.90
N MET A 41 2.76 16.05 13.59
CA MET A 41 3.96 15.27 13.27
C MET A 41 4.57 15.72 11.94
N THR A 42 5.90 15.76 11.89
CA THR A 42 6.67 15.95 10.67
C THR A 42 7.11 14.60 10.09
N TYR A 43 7.63 14.61 8.86
CA TYR A 43 8.23 13.43 8.26
C TYR A 43 9.39 12.86 9.11
N THR A 44 10.17 13.73 9.74
CA THR A 44 11.26 13.33 10.65
C THR A 44 10.73 12.60 11.88
N ASP A 45 9.56 12.99 12.41
CA ASP A 45 8.95 12.30 13.54
C ASP A 45 8.55 10.87 13.16
N VAL A 46 8.04 10.66 11.94
CA VAL A 46 7.71 9.34 11.40
C VAL A 46 8.99 8.50 11.20
N ASP A 47 10.06 9.07 10.63
CA ASP A 47 11.32 8.35 10.47
C ASP A 47 11.90 7.91 11.83
N ASN A 48 11.86 8.80 12.82
CA ASN A 48 12.29 8.50 14.19
C ASN A 48 11.43 7.40 14.84
N LEU A 49 10.13 7.39 14.60
CA LEU A 49 9.23 6.32 15.06
C LEU A 49 9.66 4.96 14.49
N PHE A 50 9.93 4.86 13.20
CA PHE A 50 10.39 3.61 12.58
C PHE A 50 11.77 3.18 13.08
N ARG A 51 12.70 4.12 13.29
CA ARG A 51 14.00 3.82 13.93
C ARG A 51 13.82 3.29 15.35
N MET A 52 12.92 3.86 16.13
CA MET A 52 12.60 3.38 17.47
C MET A 52 12.00 1.97 17.42
N LEU A 53 11.03 1.72 16.53
CA LEU A 53 10.42 0.40 16.37
C LEU A 53 11.48 -0.65 16.02
N ASN A 54 12.36 -0.36 15.05
CA ASN A 54 13.46 -1.24 14.69
C ASN A 54 14.36 -1.55 15.90
N ARG A 55 14.74 -0.56 16.70
CA ARG A 55 15.53 -0.78 17.93
C ARG A 55 14.81 -1.64 18.97
N LYS A 56 13.49 -1.51 19.09
CA LYS A 56 12.68 -2.23 20.10
C LYS A 56 12.39 -3.66 19.69
N THR A 57 12.21 -3.93 18.40
CA THR A 57 11.77 -5.24 17.88
C THR A 57 12.89 -6.01 17.19
N ASN A 58 14.02 -5.34 16.88
CA ASN A 58 15.08 -5.84 16.01
C ASN A 58 14.60 -6.19 14.58
N ILE A 59 13.47 -5.60 14.14
CA ILE A 59 12.92 -5.78 12.80
C ILE A 59 13.19 -4.50 12.01
N TYR A 60 14.02 -4.60 10.97
CA TYR A 60 14.26 -3.49 10.07
C TYR A 60 13.05 -3.25 9.18
N VAL A 61 12.42 -2.08 9.35
CA VAL A 61 11.28 -1.66 8.55
C VAL A 61 11.26 -0.16 8.35
N THR A 62 10.72 0.28 7.21
CA THR A 62 10.60 1.70 6.83
C THR A 62 9.18 2.00 6.34
N PRO A 63 8.74 3.27 6.35
CA PRO A 63 7.43 3.66 5.80
C PRO A 63 7.26 3.23 4.33
N HIS A 64 8.34 3.32 3.54
CA HIS A 64 8.33 2.90 2.16
C HIS A 64 8.06 1.40 2.03
N MET A 65 8.70 0.55 2.85
CA MET A 65 8.43 -0.89 2.86
C MET A 65 6.96 -1.22 3.17
N PHE A 66 6.33 -0.51 4.13
CA PHE A 66 4.90 -0.69 4.40
C PHE A 66 4.01 -0.37 3.21
N ARG A 67 4.35 0.69 2.47
CA ARG A 67 3.64 1.03 1.22
C ARG A 67 3.80 -0.08 0.17
N HIS A 68 5.00 -0.62 0.01
CA HIS A 68 5.26 -1.75 -0.89
C HIS A 68 4.44 -2.97 -0.47
N SER A 69 4.52 -3.36 0.80
CA SER A 69 3.75 -4.49 1.34
C SER A 69 2.24 -4.31 1.12
N SER A 70 1.69 -3.12 1.34
CA SER A 70 0.26 -2.84 1.11
C SER A 70 -0.13 -3.04 -0.36
N LEU A 71 0.68 -2.58 -1.31
CA LEU A 71 0.41 -2.75 -2.74
C LEU A 71 0.59 -4.21 -3.19
N THR A 72 1.58 -4.92 -2.65
CA THR A 72 1.76 -6.35 -2.90
C THR A 72 0.56 -7.17 -2.40
N VAL A 73 0.05 -6.89 -1.20
CA VAL A 73 -1.17 -7.54 -0.68
C VAL A 73 -2.35 -7.34 -1.62
N LEU A 74 -2.56 -6.12 -2.12
CA LEU A 74 -3.62 -5.83 -3.08
C LEU A 74 -3.40 -6.56 -4.42
N ARG A 75 -2.15 -6.65 -4.89
CA ARG A 75 -1.81 -7.40 -6.12
C ARG A 75 -2.12 -8.89 -5.98
N ILE A 76 -1.77 -9.50 -4.84
CA ILE A 76 -2.08 -10.89 -4.51
C ILE A 76 -3.60 -11.10 -4.42
N ALA A 77 -4.34 -10.10 -3.93
CA ALA A 77 -5.81 -10.10 -3.94
C ALA A 77 -6.43 -9.85 -5.34
N GLY A 78 -5.62 -9.82 -6.41
CA GLY A 78 -6.10 -9.72 -7.79
C GLY A 78 -6.29 -8.30 -8.33
N TRP A 79 -5.81 -7.26 -7.63
CA TRP A 79 -5.90 -5.90 -8.14
C TRP A 79 -5.04 -5.72 -9.38
N GLN A 80 -5.64 -5.14 -10.42
CA GLN A 80 -4.98 -4.87 -11.68
C GLN A 80 -3.92 -3.76 -11.52
N PRO A 81 -2.81 -3.79 -12.28
CA PRO A 81 -1.73 -2.80 -12.16
C PRO A 81 -2.18 -1.34 -12.25
N GLU A 82 -3.18 -1.04 -13.07
CA GLU A 82 -3.72 0.32 -13.20
C GLU A 82 -4.41 0.81 -11.91
N LEU A 83 -5.16 -0.08 -11.24
CA LEU A 83 -5.78 0.22 -9.95
C LEU A 83 -4.72 0.45 -8.87
N LEU A 84 -3.66 -0.37 -8.87
CA LEU A 84 -2.52 -0.20 -7.95
C LEU A 84 -1.78 1.13 -8.19
N ARG A 85 -1.60 1.55 -9.45
CA ARG A 85 -1.00 2.84 -9.80
C ARG A 85 -1.82 4.02 -9.27
N ILE A 86 -3.14 3.98 -9.47
CA ILE A 86 -4.07 5.00 -8.95
C ILE A 86 -4.03 5.01 -7.42
N ARG A 87 -4.10 3.84 -6.77
CA ARG A 87 -4.08 3.70 -5.30
C ARG A 87 -2.77 4.20 -4.69
N ALA A 88 -1.65 4.00 -5.39
CA ALA A 88 -0.36 4.55 -5.03
C ALA A 88 -0.34 6.08 -5.24
N GLY A 89 -1.08 6.63 -6.20
CA GLY A 89 -0.94 8.03 -6.59
C GLY A 89 0.37 8.28 -7.36
N HIS A 90 0.89 7.27 -8.04
CA HIS A 90 2.06 7.40 -8.90
C HIS A 90 1.64 8.06 -10.24
N LYS A 91 2.28 9.18 -10.57
CA LYS A 91 2.12 9.83 -11.90
C LYS A 91 2.73 8.97 -13.03
N ASN A 92 3.72 8.13 -12.71
CA ASN A 92 4.39 7.25 -13.67
C ASN A 92 4.16 5.78 -13.31
N ILE A 93 3.70 5.00 -14.30
CA ILE A 93 3.40 3.56 -14.16
C ILE A 93 4.67 2.71 -13.96
N TYR A 94 5.84 3.14 -14.44
CA TYR A 94 7.09 2.36 -14.38
C TYR A 94 7.60 2.12 -12.94
N THR A 95 7.32 3.01 -11.98
CA THR A 95 7.63 2.80 -10.55
C THR A 95 6.73 1.76 -9.88
N THR A 96 5.55 1.48 -10.48
CA THR A 96 4.64 0.42 -10.03
C THR A 96 4.90 -0.89 -10.78
N MET A 97 5.19 -0.83 -12.09
CA MET A 97 5.42 -2.02 -12.89
C MET A 97 6.69 -2.77 -12.47
N ASN A 98 7.81 -2.08 -12.28
CA ASN A 98 9.09 -2.71 -11.96
C ASN A 98 9.18 -3.25 -10.52
N THR A 99 8.17 -3.03 -9.67
CA THR A 99 8.20 -3.48 -8.27
C THR A 99 7.08 -4.44 -7.91
N TYR A 100 5.96 -4.45 -8.66
CA TYR A 100 4.78 -5.24 -8.30
C TYR A 100 4.26 -6.15 -9.43
N ILE A 101 4.87 -6.11 -10.61
CA ILE A 101 4.54 -7.00 -11.73
C ILE A 101 5.66 -8.02 -11.86
N HIS A 102 5.73 -8.94 -10.90
CA HIS A 102 6.36 -10.24 -11.11
C HIS A 102 5.28 -11.29 -10.88
N PRO A 103 4.38 -11.50 -11.88
CA PRO A 103 3.45 -12.61 -11.79
C PRO A 103 4.26 -13.89 -11.62
N SER A 104 3.84 -14.77 -10.71
CA SER A 104 4.46 -16.10 -10.61
C SER A 104 4.19 -16.88 -11.91
N ASP A 105 5.04 -17.86 -12.22
CA ASP A 105 4.83 -18.72 -13.40
C ASP A 105 3.43 -19.37 -13.38
N GLU A 106 2.89 -19.65 -12.19
CA GLU A 106 1.53 -20.15 -12.02
C GLU A 106 0.45 -19.11 -12.38
N GLU A 107 0.63 -17.84 -12.04
CA GLU A 107 -0.29 -16.77 -12.45
C GLU A 107 -0.25 -16.57 -13.97
N ILE A 108 0.94 -16.61 -14.57
CA ILE A 108 1.11 -16.53 -16.03
C ILE A 108 0.41 -17.70 -16.71
N SER A 109 0.65 -18.93 -16.26
CA SER A 109 0.01 -20.13 -16.81
C SER A 109 -1.51 -20.07 -16.66
N ARG A 110 -2.02 -19.66 -15.50
CA ARG A 110 -3.46 -19.57 -15.24
C ARG A 110 -4.16 -18.53 -16.11
N GLU A 111 -3.55 -17.37 -16.34
CA GLU A 111 -4.11 -16.36 -17.24
C GLU A 111 -3.98 -16.76 -18.71
N PHE A 112 -2.91 -17.48 -19.09
CA PHE A 112 -2.80 -18.08 -20.41
C PHE A 112 -3.89 -19.13 -20.66
N ASP A 113 -4.12 -20.06 -19.73
CA ASP A 113 -5.16 -21.09 -19.85
C ASP A 113 -6.57 -20.51 -19.97
N LYS A 114 -6.83 -19.34 -19.36
CA LYS A 114 -8.09 -18.60 -19.51
C LYS A 114 -8.24 -17.91 -20.86
N THR A 115 -7.13 -17.48 -21.46
CA THR A 115 -7.13 -16.79 -22.76
C THR A 115 -7.01 -17.76 -23.92
N GLN A 116 -6.46 -18.96 -23.71
CA GLN A 116 -6.25 -20.03 -24.69
C GLN A 116 -7.53 -20.37 -25.49
N PRO A 117 -8.74 -20.48 -24.91
CA PRO A 117 -9.95 -20.77 -25.66
C PRO A 117 -10.38 -19.64 -26.61
N ASN A 118 -9.99 -18.39 -26.32
CA ASN A 118 -10.28 -17.23 -27.15
C ASN A 118 -9.15 -16.94 -28.16
N LEU A 119 -8.08 -17.74 -28.13
CA LEU A 119 -6.93 -17.68 -29.02
C LEU A 119 -7.06 -18.71 -30.16
N GLU A 120 -8.27 -19.11 -30.54
CA GLU A 120 -8.54 -19.89 -31.76
C GLU A 120 -7.96 -19.16 -32.98
N LEU A 121 -6.71 -19.47 -33.27
CA LEU A 121 -5.99 -19.06 -34.45
C LEU A 121 -6.25 -20.16 -35.47
N ASP A 122 -7.36 -20.03 -36.20
CA ASP A 122 -7.80 -20.88 -37.33
C ASP A 122 -6.85 -20.79 -38.56
N ILE A 123 -5.55 -20.57 -38.35
CA ILE A 123 -4.58 -20.30 -39.42
C ILE A 123 -3.95 -21.55 -40.04
N TYR A 124 -4.47 -22.75 -39.77
CA TYR A 124 -3.98 -23.99 -40.41
C TYR A 124 -5.08 -24.94 -40.88
N SER A 125 -6.12 -24.42 -41.53
CA SER A 125 -7.08 -25.27 -42.25
C SER A 125 -7.49 -24.71 -43.62
N GLU A 126 -6.53 -24.34 -44.48
CA GLU A 126 -6.76 -24.42 -45.93
C GLU A 126 -5.56 -25.10 -46.57
N GLY A 127 -5.62 -26.43 -46.55
CA GLY A 127 -4.78 -27.32 -47.33
C GLY A 127 -5.64 -28.43 -47.91
N GLU A 128 -6.50 -28.07 -48.86
CA GLU A 128 -6.97 -28.94 -49.95
C GLU A 128 -7.01 -28.15 -51.27
#